data_AF-A0A8S1AF28-F1
#
_entry.id   AF-A0A8S1AF28-F1
#
_cell.length_a   1.000
_cell.length_b   1.000
_cell.length_c   1.000
_cell.angle_alpha   90.00
_cell.angle_beta   90.00
_cell.angle_gamma   90.00
#
_symmetry.space_group_name_H-M   'P 1'
#
loop_
_entity.id
_entity.type
_entity.pdbx_description
1 polymer ?
#
loop_
_entity_poly.entity_id
_entity_poly.type
_entity_poly.pdbx_seq_one_letter_code
_entity_poly.pdbx_strand_id
1 'polypeptide(L)'
;MSEDILHQIRITSRNHDVEMNEEIHNRALLLIEDMCYLMCGTLLIRLGMPAPNREMSDAFNRELERGRKYDYQELDLVVQTNVPLLNSQQKEVYDTAMKAIDDGNGGLYFLDAPGGTGKTFLMSVVLTTVRARSNIAVAVASSGIAAILLEG
;
A
#
# COMPACT_ATOMS: atom_id res chain seq x y z
N MET A 1 9.74 20.18 -16.43
CA MET A 1 9.30 18.78 -16.39
C MET A 1 8.72 18.30 -17.72
N SER A 2 7.59 18.83 -18.21
CA SER A 2 7.04 18.42 -19.51
C SER A 2 7.98 18.75 -20.69
N GLU A 3 8.61 19.92 -20.68
CA GLU A 3 9.64 20.31 -21.66
C GLU A 3 10.88 19.40 -21.63
N ASP A 4 11.31 19.00 -20.42
CA ASP A 4 12.44 18.07 -20.27
C ASP A 4 12.10 16.68 -20.82
N ILE A 5 10.86 16.22 -20.61
CA ILE A 5 10.35 14.96 -21.16
C ILE A 5 10.27 15.04 -22.69
N LEU A 6 9.74 16.13 -23.24
CA LEU A 6 9.70 16.36 -24.68
C LEU A 6 11.10 16.34 -25.30
N HIS A 7 12.05 17.03 -24.65
CA HIS A 7 13.45 17.04 -25.07
C HIS A 7 14.08 15.64 -25.04
N GLN A 8 13.85 14.87 -23.97
CA GLN A 8 14.32 13.48 -23.86
C GLN A 8 13.70 12.57 -24.93
N ILE A 9 12.42 12.71 -25.23
CA ILE A 9 11.75 11.93 -26.29
C ILE A 9 12.34 12.24 -27.66
N ARG A 10 12.57 13.52 -27.99
CA ARG A 10 13.18 13.93 -29.26
C ARG A 10 14.58 13.32 -29.45
N ILE A 11 15.38 13.31 -28.39
CA ILE A 11 16.71 12.68 -28.39
C ILE A 11 16.61 11.16 -28.56
N THR A 12 15.75 10.51 -27.79
CA THR A 12 15.67 9.04 -27.73
C THR A 12 15.05 8.43 -29.00
N SER A 13 14.01 9.08 -29.54
CA SER A 13 13.31 8.64 -30.76
C SER A 13 14.01 9.07 -32.06
N ARG A 14 15.05 9.92 -31.97
CA ARG A 14 15.68 10.64 -33.10
C ARG A 14 14.69 11.43 -33.96
N ASN A 15 13.47 11.68 -33.47
CA ASN A 15 12.45 12.43 -34.17
C ASN A 15 12.32 13.82 -33.52
N HIS A 16 12.78 14.85 -34.24
CA HIS A 16 12.79 16.22 -33.74
C HIS A 16 11.44 16.94 -33.95
N ASP A 17 10.57 16.36 -34.80
CA ASP A 17 9.26 16.92 -35.13
C ASP A 17 8.18 16.54 -34.10
N VAL A 18 8.54 15.78 -33.06
CA VAL A 18 7.62 15.48 -31.96
C VAL A 18 7.25 16.80 -31.28
N GLU A 19 5.97 17.14 -31.26
CA GLU A 19 5.42 18.31 -30.59
C GLU A 19 4.87 17.96 -29.21
N MET A 20 4.61 18.98 -28.40
CA MET A 20 3.96 18.80 -27.10
C MET A 20 2.56 18.21 -27.30
N ASN A 21 2.26 17.11 -26.61
CA ASN A 21 0.97 16.44 -26.69
C ASN A 21 0.46 16.06 -25.28
N GLU A 22 -0.78 15.58 -25.20
CA GLU A 22 -1.40 15.18 -23.93
C GLU A 22 -0.64 14.04 -23.24
N GLU A 23 0.02 13.16 -23.99
CA GLU A 23 0.80 12.06 -23.43
C GLU A 23 2.03 12.56 -22.66
N ILE A 24 2.75 13.55 -23.19
CA ILE A 24 3.89 14.19 -22.52
C ILE A 24 3.42 14.95 -21.28
N HIS A 25 2.27 15.61 -21.38
CA HIS A 25 1.67 16.28 -20.22
C HIS A 25 1.27 15.28 -19.14
N ASN A 26 0.65 14.16 -19.53
CA ASN A 26 0.28 13.08 -18.63
C ASN A 26 1.50 12.45 -17.95
N ARG A 27 2.60 12.23 -18.67
CA ARG A 27 3.88 11.77 -18.10
C ARG A 27 4.45 12.74 -17.08
N ALA A 28 4.34 14.05 -17.33
CA ALA A 28 4.75 15.05 -16.36
C ALA A 28 3.88 15.00 -15.10
N LEU A 29 2.55 14.89 -15.25
CA LEU A 29 1.62 14.75 -14.13
C LEU A 29 1.89 13.48 -13.30
N LEU A 30 2.23 12.36 -13.94
CA LEU A 30 2.62 11.13 -13.25
C LEU A 30 3.85 11.36 -12.36
N LEU A 31 4.91 11.97 -12.89
CA LEU A 31 6.13 12.26 -12.13
C LEU A 31 5.88 13.24 -10.98
N ILE A 32 5.08 14.28 -11.20
CA ILE A 32 4.72 15.24 -10.16
C ILE A 32 3.89 14.54 -9.08
N GLU A 33 2.95 13.68 -9.45
CA GLU A 33 2.16 12.91 -8.49
C GLU A 33 3.02 11.93 -7.67
N ASP A 34 4.01 11.29 -8.29
CA ASP A 34 4.98 10.46 -7.58
C ASP A 34 5.78 11.26 -6.54
N MET A 35 6.25 12.47 -6.91
CA MET A 35 6.94 13.36 -5.98
C MET A 35 6.04 13.84 -4.84
N CYS A 36 4.84 14.35 -5.14
CA CYS A 36 3.88 14.78 -4.13
C CYS A 36 3.53 13.63 -3.17
N TYR A 37 3.37 12.43 -3.70
CA TYR A 37 3.08 11.28 -2.88
C TYR A 37 4.25 10.90 -1.95
N LEU A 38 5.49 10.98 -2.42
CA LEU A 38 6.68 10.75 -1.57
C LEU A 38 6.83 11.82 -0.48
N MET A 39 6.48 13.07 -0.77
CA MET A 39 6.66 14.18 0.15
C MET A 39 5.54 14.30 1.19
N CYS A 40 4.28 14.14 0.77
CA CYS A 40 3.12 14.43 1.60
C CYS A 40 2.03 13.36 1.55
N GLY A 41 2.29 12.18 0.96
CA GLY A 41 1.38 11.03 0.98
C GLY A 41 0.03 11.27 0.29
N THR A 42 -0.07 12.31 -0.55
CA THR A 42 -1.34 12.75 -1.16
C THR A 42 -1.25 12.71 -2.69
N LEU A 43 -2.41 12.50 -3.32
CA LEU A 43 -2.57 12.52 -4.78
C LEU A 43 -2.80 13.95 -5.28
N LEU A 44 -2.50 14.22 -6.55
CA LEU A 44 -2.66 15.56 -7.14
C LEU A 44 -4.12 16.04 -7.04
N ILE A 45 -5.07 15.14 -7.24
CA ILE A 45 -6.51 15.46 -7.13
C ILE A 45 -6.90 15.97 -5.73
N ARG A 46 -6.23 15.50 -4.67
CA ARG A 46 -6.47 15.98 -3.29
C ARG A 46 -5.81 17.33 -3.02
N LEU A 47 -4.86 17.73 -3.84
CA LEU A 47 -4.20 19.02 -3.80
C LEU A 47 -4.86 20.05 -4.75
N GLY A 48 -6.00 19.69 -5.37
CA GLY A 48 -6.70 20.53 -6.34
C GLY A 48 -6.01 20.63 -7.70
N MET A 49 -5.09 19.71 -8.00
CA MET A 49 -4.36 19.65 -9.27
C MET A 49 -4.96 18.61 -10.22
N PRO A 50 -4.73 18.74 -11.55
CA PRO A 50 -5.17 17.75 -12.53
C PRO A 50 -4.60 16.37 -12.22
N ALA A 51 -5.47 15.36 -12.17
CA ALA A 51 -5.04 13.97 -11.98
C ALA A 51 -4.44 13.43 -13.29
N PRO A 52 -3.35 12.64 -13.24
CA PRO A 52 -2.87 11.95 -14.40
C PRO A 52 -3.88 10.87 -14.84
N ASN A 53 -4.01 10.70 -16.15
CA ASN A 53 -4.72 9.58 -16.75
C ASN A 53 -3.87 8.31 -16.59
N ARG A 54 -4.35 7.34 -15.81
CA ARG A 54 -3.65 6.08 -15.52
C ARG A 54 -4.41 4.91 -16.13
N GLU A 55 -3.66 4.02 -16.78
CA GLU A 55 -4.18 2.69 -17.05
C GLU A 55 -4.40 1.94 -15.74
N MET A 56 -5.43 1.09 -15.68
CA MET A 56 -5.80 0.34 -14.47
C MET A 56 -4.67 -0.56 -13.96
N SER A 57 -3.85 -1.10 -14.88
CA SER A 57 -2.63 -1.86 -14.62
C SER A 57 -1.60 -1.05 -13.83
N ASP A 58 -1.37 0.21 -14.19
CA ASP A 58 -0.40 1.08 -13.54
C ASP A 58 -0.82 1.46 -12.12
N ALA A 59 -2.13 1.69 -11.90
CA ALA A 59 -2.67 1.93 -10.57
C ALA A 59 -2.49 0.73 -9.64
N PHE A 60 -2.75 -0.49 -10.14
CA PHE A 60 -2.56 -1.72 -9.38
C PHE A 60 -1.08 -2.00 -9.06
N ASN A 61 -0.20 -1.84 -10.05
CA ASN A 61 1.25 -1.99 -9.88
C ASN A 61 1.80 -1.04 -8.80
N ARG A 62 1.28 0.19 -8.73
CA ARG A 62 1.67 1.16 -7.69
C ARG A 62 1.22 0.75 -6.28
N GLU A 63 0.01 0.21 -6.14
CA GLU A 63 -0.47 -0.32 -4.85
C GLU A 63 0.31 -1.57 -4.41
N LEU A 64 0.73 -2.39 -5.38
CA LEU A 64 1.65 -3.51 -5.17
C LEU A 64 3.02 -3.05 -4.66
N GLU A 65 3.61 -2.04 -5.31
CA GLU A 65 4.86 -1.42 -4.88
C GLU A 65 4.70 -0.70 -3.53
N ARG A 66 3.53 -0.12 -3.24
CA ARG A 66 3.19 0.43 -1.92
C ARG A 66 3.22 -0.65 -0.85
N GLY A 67 2.62 -1.81 -1.12
CA GLY A 67 2.61 -2.97 -0.21
C GLY A 67 3.97 -3.64 0.01
N ARG A 68 5.03 -3.20 -0.69
CA ARG A 68 6.39 -3.76 -0.60
C ARG A 68 7.43 -2.81 0.03
N LYS A 69 7.05 -1.57 0.34
CA LYS A 69 7.93 -0.52 0.89
C LYS A 69 7.99 -0.49 2.42
N TYR A 70 7.78 -1.61 3.09
CA TYR A 70 7.93 -1.65 4.55
C TYR A 70 9.38 -1.89 4.95
N ASP A 71 9.78 -1.33 6.10
CA ASP A 71 11.00 -1.76 6.78
C ASP A 71 10.73 -3.12 7.42
N TYR A 72 11.18 -4.19 6.76
CA TYR A 72 10.97 -5.55 7.23
C TYR A 72 11.65 -5.83 8.57
N GLN A 73 12.72 -5.11 8.93
CA GLN A 73 13.39 -5.28 10.22
C GLN A 73 12.55 -4.68 11.35
N GLU A 74 11.98 -3.49 11.12
CA GLU A 74 11.07 -2.86 12.06
C GLU A 74 9.80 -3.71 12.25
N LEU A 75 9.21 -4.21 11.16
CA LEU A 75 8.04 -5.08 11.24
C LEU A 75 8.33 -6.37 12.00
N ASP A 76 9.48 -7.00 11.78
CA ASP A 76 9.85 -8.22 12.50
C ASP A 76 10.00 -7.96 14.01
N LEU A 77 10.60 -6.83 14.41
CA LEU A 77 10.68 -6.40 15.80
C LEU A 77 9.29 -6.19 16.42
N VAL A 78 8.38 -5.57 15.68
CA VAL A 78 6.98 -5.36 16.11
C VAL A 78 6.28 -6.70 16.30
N VAL A 79 6.48 -7.66 15.39
CA VAL A 79 5.91 -9.02 15.50
C VAL A 79 6.45 -9.74 16.73
N GLN A 80 7.77 -9.72 16.95
CA GLN A 80 8.41 -10.34 18.12
C GLN A 80 7.92 -9.73 19.43
N THR A 81 7.57 -8.44 19.44
CA THR A 81 7.07 -7.74 20.62
C THR A 81 5.57 -8.00 20.86
N ASN A 82 4.76 -8.00 19.80
CA ASN A 82 3.30 -8.01 19.93
C ASN A 82 2.69 -9.41 19.95
N VAL A 83 3.27 -10.40 19.27
CA VAL A 83 2.77 -11.78 19.30
C VAL A 83 2.75 -12.38 20.71
N PRO A 84 3.75 -12.13 21.60
CA PRO A 84 3.70 -12.58 22.99
C PRO A 84 2.62 -11.89 23.84
N LEU A 85 2.12 -10.72 23.44
CA LEU A 85 1.08 -9.98 24.18
C LEU A 85 -0.34 -10.50 23.89
N LEU A 86 -0.50 -11.40 22.91
CA LEU A 86 -1.78 -12.02 22.61
C LEU A 86 -2.23 -12.91 23.78
N ASN A 87 -3.48 -12.74 24.20
CA ASN A 87 -4.08 -13.69 25.13
C ASN A 87 -4.36 -15.05 24.44
N SER A 88 -4.68 -16.08 25.22
CA SER A 88 -4.85 -17.45 24.69
C SER A 88 -5.88 -17.55 23.55
N GLN A 89 -6.99 -16.82 23.63
CA GLN A 89 -8.03 -16.85 22.59
C GLN A 89 -7.60 -16.10 21.32
N GLN A 90 -6.96 -14.93 21.49
CA GLN A 90 -6.38 -14.19 20.36
C GLN A 90 -5.28 -14.99 19.66
N LYS A 91 -4.48 -15.72 20.43
CA LYS A 91 -3.41 -16.58 19.91
C LYS A 91 -3.97 -17.74 19.08
N GLU A 92 -5.04 -18.39 19.54
CA GLU A 92 -5.72 -19.44 18.76
C GLU A 92 -6.20 -18.93 17.40
N VAL A 93 -6.80 -17.74 17.37
CA VAL A 93 -7.24 -17.08 16.12
C VAL A 93 -6.04 -16.72 15.23
N TYR A 94 -4.98 -16.15 15.82
CA TYR A 94 -3.75 -15.83 15.11
C TYR A 94 -3.12 -17.06 14.47
N ASP A 95 -2.93 -18.14 15.24
CA ASP A 95 -2.32 -19.37 14.76
C ASP A 95 -3.17 -20.01 13.64
N THR A 96 -4.50 -19.97 13.77
CA THR A 96 -5.43 -20.44 12.72
C THR A 96 -5.30 -19.65 11.42
N ALA A 97 -5.26 -18.32 11.52
CA ALA A 97 -5.12 -17.46 10.35
C ALA A 97 -3.76 -17.62 9.67
N MET A 98 -2.67 -17.65 10.45
CA MET A 98 -1.32 -17.84 9.93
C MET A 98 -1.15 -19.20 9.27
N LYS A 99 -1.71 -20.26 9.85
CA LYS A 99 -1.70 -21.59 9.23
C LYS A 99 -2.43 -21.60 7.88
N ALA A 100 -3.59 -20.96 7.77
CA ALA A 100 -4.32 -20.89 6.50
C ALA A 100 -3.55 -20.14 5.40
N ILE A 101 -2.79 -19.11 5.80
CA ILE A 101 -1.90 -18.36 4.90
C ILE A 101 -0.72 -19.23 4.47
N ASP A 102 -0.07 -19.91 5.41
CA ASP A 102 1.10 -20.74 5.16
C ASP A 102 0.78 -21.97 4.31
N ASP A 103 -0.41 -22.57 4.50
CA ASP A 103 -0.89 -23.70 3.70
C ASP A 103 -1.37 -23.27 2.30
N GLY A 104 -1.51 -21.95 2.02
CA GLY A 104 -2.03 -21.44 0.75
C GLY A 104 -3.49 -21.80 0.47
N ASN A 105 -4.21 -22.31 1.48
CA ASN A 105 -5.61 -22.77 1.34
C ASN A 105 -6.58 -21.59 1.16
N GLY A 106 -6.15 -20.37 1.50
CA GLY A 106 -7.02 -19.20 1.52
C GLY A 106 -8.16 -19.35 2.52
N GLY A 107 -9.13 -18.43 2.47
CA GLY A 107 -10.33 -18.52 3.31
C GLY A 107 -10.94 -17.16 3.61
N LEU A 108 -12.20 -17.17 4.05
CA LEU A 108 -12.90 -16.01 4.57
C LEU A 108 -13.22 -16.25 6.04
N TYR A 109 -12.71 -15.37 6.90
CA TYR A 109 -12.86 -15.46 8.35
C TYR A 109 -13.61 -14.25 8.88
N PHE A 110 -14.51 -14.49 9.83
CA PHE A 110 -15.23 -13.45 10.56
C PHE A 110 -14.79 -13.46 12.01
N LEU A 111 -14.26 -12.33 12.49
CA LEU A 111 -13.88 -12.17 13.89
C LEU A 111 -15.01 -11.47 14.64
N ASP A 112 -15.84 -12.25 15.33
CA ASP A 112 -16.85 -11.73 16.25
C ASP A 112 -16.29 -11.71 17.67
N ALA A 113 -16.36 -10.55 18.31
CA ALA A 113 -16.02 -10.43 19.72
C ALA A 113 -16.72 -9.22 20.35
N PRO A 114 -16.95 -9.20 21.67
CA PRO A 114 -17.43 -8.03 22.39
C PRO A 114 -16.50 -6.81 22.26
N GLY A 115 -17.03 -5.60 22.53
CA GLY A 115 -16.20 -4.40 22.64
C GLY A 115 -15.09 -4.56 23.69
N GLY A 116 -13.92 -3.96 23.47
CA GLY A 116 -12.80 -4.00 24.42
C GLY A 116 -11.93 -5.27 24.41
N THR A 117 -12.23 -6.26 23.58
CA THR A 117 -11.49 -7.54 23.49
C THR A 117 -10.21 -7.49 22.64
N GLY A 118 -9.79 -6.30 22.21
CA GLY A 118 -8.55 -6.14 21.43
C GLY A 118 -8.61 -6.71 20.00
N LYS A 119 -9.79 -6.82 19.37
CA LYS A 119 -9.93 -7.26 17.97
C LYS A 119 -9.00 -6.49 17.02
N THR A 120 -8.95 -5.17 17.17
CA THR A 120 -8.08 -4.31 16.36
C THR A 120 -6.60 -4.63 16.56
N PHE A 121 -6.21 -4.91 17.81
CA PHE A 121 -4.84 -5.33 18.12
C PHE A 121 -4.51 -6.66 17.43
N LEU A 122 -5.39 -7.66 17.54
CA LEU A 122 -5.20 -8.94 16.85
C LEU A 122 -5.09 -8.77 15.33
N MET A 123 -5.99 -8.00 14.70
CA MET A 123 -5.94 -7.72 13.26
C MET A 123 -4.64 -7.03 12.86
N SER A 124 -4.18 -6.06 13.65
CA SER A 124 -2.89 -5.38 13.45
C SER A 124 -1.73 -6.37 13.51
N VAL A 125 -1.68 -7.26 14.51
CA VAL A 125 -0.60 -8.26 14.63
C VAL A 125 -0.57 -9.23 13.46
N VAL A 126 -1.73 -9.70 12.99
CA VAL A 126 -1.82 -10.55 11.78
C VAL A 126 -1.30 -9.79 10.57
N LEU A 127 -1.75 -8.55 10.36
CA LEU A 127 -1.34 -7.71 9.24
C LEU A 127 0.18 -7.49 9.21
N THR A 128 0.76 -7.09 10.34
CA THR A 128 2.20 -6.87 10.50
C THR A 128 2.98 -8.17 10.27
N THR A 129 2.49 -9.31 10.77
CA THR A 129 3.16 -10.61 10.56
C THR A 129 3.24 -10.97 9.09
N VAL A 130 2.15 -10.80 8.35
CA VAL A 130 2.12 -11.10 6.90
C VAL A 130 3.09 -10.18 6.15
N ARG A 131 3.10 -8.89 6.48
CA ARG A 131 4.01 -7.91 5.86
C ARG A 131 5.47 -8.16 6.20
N ALA A 132 5.78 -8.55 7.44
CA ALA A 132 7.14 -8.90 7.88
C ALA A 132 7.71 -10.06 7.05
N ARG A 133 6.86 -10.99 6.60
CA ARG A 133 7.21 -12.11 5.70
C ARG A 133 7.30 -11.72 4.22
N SER A 134 7.32 -10.42 3.90
CA SER A 134 7.31 -9.89 2.53
C SER A 134 6.09 -10.28 1.68
N ASN A 135 4.99 -10.68 2.34
CA ASN A 135 3.71 -10.91 1.69
C ASN A 135 2.89 -9.62 1.69
N ILE A 136 1.98 -9.52 0.71
CA ILE A 136 1.11 -8.34 0.57
C ILE A 136 -0.11 -8.52 1.45
N ALA A 137 -0.34 -7.58 2.36
CA ALA A 137 -1.53 -7.54 3.20
C ALA A 137 -2.16 -6.15 3.13
N VAL A 138 -3.46 -6.10 2.84
CA VAL A 138 -4.22 -4.85 2.66
C VAL A 138 -5.26 -4.75 3.79
N ALA A 139 -5.17 -3.68 4.58
CA ALA A 139 -6.18 -3.35 5.57
C ALA A 139 -7.21 -2.37 4.97
N VAL A 140 -8.49 -2.65 5.21
CA VAL A 140 -9.60 -1.78 4.81
C VAL A 140 -10.47 -1.51 6.03
N ALA A 141 -10.75 -0.23 6.28
CA ALA A 141 -11.59 0.21 7.37
C ALA A 141 -12.67 1.16 6.85
N SER A 142 -13.91 0.96 7.28
CA SER A 142 -15.02 1.87 6.96
C SER A 142 -15.00 3.16 7.78
N SER A 143 -14.31 3.15 8.93
CA SER A 143 -14.16 4.30 9.82
C SER A 143 -12.73 4.82 9.82
N GLY A 144 -12.57 6.15 9.81
CA GLY A 144 -11.25 6.80 9.86
C GLY A 144 -10.46 6.46 11.12
N ILE A 145 -11.13 6.25 12.26
CA ILE A 145 -10.44 5.85 13.50
C ILE A 145 -9.84 4.44 13.36
N ALA A 146 -10.56 3.53 12.72
CA ALA A 146 -10.07 2.18 12.46
C ALA A 146 -8.95 2.16 11.41
N ALA A 147 -8.99 3.06 10.42
CA ALA A 147 -7.93 3.21 9.43
C ALA A 147 -6.59 3.67 10.04
N ILE A 148 -6.61 4.45 11.14
CA ILE A 148 -5.40 4.87 11.85
C ILE A 148 -4.79 3.70 12.65
N LEU A 149 -5.64 2.85 13.24
CA LEU A 149 -5.19 1.74 14.09
C LEU A 149 -4.71 0.52 13.28
N LEU A 150 -5.08 0.45 12.01
CA LEU A 150 -4.62 -0.55 11.06
C LEU A 150 -3.72 0.17 10.07
N GLU A 151 -2.50 0.48 10.48
CA GLU A 151 -1.55 1.20 9.63
C GLU A 151 -1.45 0.52 8.26
N GLY A 152 -1.63 1.34 7.23
CA GLY A 152 -1.81 0.93 5.83
C GLY A 152 -0.52 0.53 5.16
#